data_AF-A0A1V5VJR7-F1
#
_entry.id   AF-A0A1V5VJR7-F1
#
_cell.length_a   1.000
_cell.length_b   1.000
_cell.length_c   1.000
_cell.angle_alpha   90.00
_cell.angle_beta   90.00
_cell.angle_gamma   90.00
#
_symmetry.space_group_name_H-M   'P 1'
#
loop_
_entity.id
_entity.type
_entity.pdbx_description
1 polymer ?
#
loop_
_entity_poly.entity_id
_entity_poly.type
_entity_poly.pdbx_seq_one_letter_code
_entity_poly.pdbx_strand_id
1 'polypeptide(L)'
;MASCPHSPDNVKKVSELAGMKVDQVAVGSCTNASYKDMMTVAGILKGKKVSPDISFIVAPGSKQVFEMIARNGALADIIASGARIMESTCGFCIGSGQAPQTGGISVRTNNRNFEGRSGTKDGQIYLVSPETAAVTALEGKFTDPTTYPASEFPKFEMPESFLVDDSLVIKPSLNGDIFRGPNIGEPPFTEPLMDSFKGVIGLKVADKITTDHIMPAGARLKFRSNIPAYANYVFEGVDASFAKRSLEAKSKSLYTAVVAGLSYGQGSSREHAAICPMYLGVRLVIAKSFERIHSANLINFGILPLYFVNEADYDSIAQGAEFEIKNLRSAVESGSKEIQISISGKNYMLKMDFSERQRKILLDGGLLNYTKKVQK
;
A
#
# COMPACT_ATOMS: atom_id res chain seq x y z
N MET A 1 4.99 -19.34 -12.64
CA MET A 1 5.85 -18.14 -12.50
C MET A 1 5.85 -17.71 -11.05
N ALA A 2 6.86 -16.95 -10.62
CA ALA A 2 6.93 -16.30 -9.33
C ALA A 2 7.34 -14.83 -9.50
N SER A 3 6.73 -13.92 -8.74
CA SER A 3 7.23 -12.55 -8.63
C SER A 3 8.25 -12.49 -7.50
N CYS A 4 9.49 -12.17 -7.85
CA CYS A 4 10.63 -12.06 -6.95
C CYS A 4 10.61 -10.72 -6.20
N PRO A 5 11.26 -10.64 -5.03
CA PRO A 5 11.42 -9.38 -4.31
C PRO A 5 12.15 -8.31 -5.17
N HIS A 6 11.96 -7.01 -4.95
CA HIS A 6 10.95 -6.36 -4.10
C HIS A 6 9.84 -5.72 -4.97
N SER A 7 9.47 -6.36 -6.07
CA SER A 7 8.46 -5.84 -7.00
C SER A 7 7.60 -6.96 -7.59
N PRO A 8 6.26 -6.80 -7.66
CA PRO A 8 5.39 -7.75 -8.35
C PRO A 8 5.76 -7.96 -9.82
N ASP A 9 6.41 -6.97 -10.44
CA ASP A 9 6.82 -7.00 -11.85
C ASP A 9 8.14 -7.76 -12.08
N ASN A 10 8.87 -8.11 -11.01
CA ASN A 10 10.12 -8.86 -11.11
C ASN A 10 9.82 -10.36 -11.28
N VAL A 11 9.39 -10.79 -12.45
CA VAL A 11 8.86 -12.14 -12.67
C VAL A 11 9.93 -13.12 -13.17
N LYS A 12 9.96 -14.34 -12.59
CA LYS A 12 10.78 -15.49 -13.05
C LYS A 12 9.94 -16.76 -13.16
N LYS A 13 10.43 -17.77 -13.90
CA LYS A 13 9.83 -19.12 -13.84
C LYS A 13 10.13 -19.74 -12.47
N VAL A 14 9.24 -20.62 -12.00
CA VAL A 14 9.45 -21.30 -10.71
C VAL A 14 10.64 -22.25 -10.80
N SER A 15 10.81 -22.92 -11.94
CA SER A 15 11.97 -23.79 -12.21
C SER A 15 13.34 -23.09 -12.07
N GLU A 16 13.41 -21.77 -12.30
CA GLU A 16 14.65 -20.99 -12.12
C GLU A 16 14.99 -20.73 -10.65
N LEU A 17 14.01 -20.87 -9.75
CA LEU A 17 14.17 -20.67 -8.31
C LEU A 17 14.26 -22.00 -7.56
N ALA A 18 14.05 -23.13 -8.25
CA ALA A 18 13.93 -24.44 -7.66
C ALA A 18 15.15 -24.81 -6.80
N GLY A 19 14.89 -25.34 -5.60
CA GLY A 19 15.93 -25.74 -4.65
C GLY A 19 16.41 -24.63 -3.71
N MET A 20 16.03 -23.37 -3.93
CA MET A 20 16.31 -22.29 -3.00
C MET A 20 15.64 -22.57 -1.64
N LYS A 21 16.40 -22.48 -0.55
CA LYS A 21 15.87 -22.66 0.80
C LYS A 21 14.75 -21.66 1.08
N VAL A 22 13.65 -22.11 1.68
CA VAL A 22 12.53 -21.26 2.10
C VAL A 22 12.40 -21.37 3.62
N ASP A 23 12.08 -20.27 4.28
CA ASP A 23 11.93 -20.22 5.75
C ASP A 23 10.45 -20.10 6.17
N GLN A 24 9.62 -19.53 5.31
CA GLN A 24 8.20 -19.29 5.60
C GLN A 24 7.35 -19.48 4.35
N VAL A 25 6.20 -20.13 4.51
CA VAL A 25 5.16 -20.18 3.50
C VAL A 25 3.86 -19.64 4.08
N ALA A 26 3.21 -18.70 3.37
CA ALA A 26 1.93 -18.14 3.77
C ALA A 26 0.90 -18.21 2.63
N VAL A 27 -0.10 -19.07 2.81
CA VAL A 27 -1.21 -19.25 1.88
C VAL A 27 -2.42 -18.44 2.35
N GLY A 28 -3.10 -17.80 1.41
CA GLY A 28 -4.31 -17.03 1.68
C GLY A 28 -4.28 -15.63 1.07
N SER A 29 -4.79 -14.66 1.84
CA SER A 29 -5.11 -13.29 1.40
C SER A 29 -6.30 -13.20 0.46
N CYS A 30 -6.78 -11.99 0.18
CA CYS A 30 -7.89 -11.77 -0.76
C CYS A 30 -7.61 -12.25 -2.19
N THR A 31 -6.36 -12.51 -2.55
CA THR A 31 -5.99 -12.94 -3.91
C THR A 31 -6.15 -14.44 -4.12
N ASN A 32 -5.76 -15.26 -3.14
CA ASN A 32 -5.68 -16.72 -3.30
C ASN A 32 -6.13 -17.47 -2.03
N ALA A 33 -7.35 -17.17 -1.59
CA ALA A 33 -7.97 -17.79 -0.42
C ALA A 33 -9.44 -18.20 -0.67
N SER A 34 -9.78 -18.47 -1.93
CA SER A 34 -11.09 -19.00 -2.28
C SER A 34 -11.27 -20.43 -1.75
N TYR A 35 -12.49 -20.94 -1.76
CA TYR A 35 -12.74 -22.36 -1.43
C TYR A 35 -11.92 -23.29 -2.33
N LYS A 36 -11.84 -23.00 -3.63
CA LYS A 36 -11.02 -23.76 -4.58
C LYS A 36 -9.56 -23.79 -4.12
N ASP A 37 -8.99 -22.62 -3.79
CA ASP A 37 -7.58 -22.53 -3.34
C ASP A 37 -7.34 -23.34 -2.06
N MET A 38 -8.25 -23.23 -1.08
CA MET A 38 -8.14 -23.97 0.18
C MET A 38 -8.28 -25.49 -0.02
N MET A 39 -9.18 -25.93 -0.90
CA MET A 39 -9.35 -27.34 -1.23
C MET A 39 -8.13 -27.91 -1.96
N THR A 40 -7.56 -27.16 -2.91
CA THR A 40 -6.30 -27.54 -3.57
C THR A 40 -5.18 -27.70 -2.54
N VAL A 41 -5.01 -26.72 -1.66
CA VAL A 41 -3.97 -26.74 -0.62
C VAL A 41 -4.18 -27.90 0.34
N ALA A 42 -5.40 -28.09 0.86
CA ALA A 42 -5.73 -29.22 1.73
C ALA A 42 -5.44 -30.57 1.08
N GLY A 43 -5.81 -30.73 -0.18
CA GLY A 43 -5.61 -31.98 -0.90
C GLY A 43 -4.13 -32.30 -1.19
N ILE A 44 -3.29 -31.29 -1.47
CA ILE A 44 -1.83 -31.47 -1.59
C ILE A 44 -1.23 -31.90 -0.24
N LEU A 45 -1.71 -31.32 0.87
CA LEU A 45 -1.19 -31.56 2.22
C LEU A 45 -1.70 -32.84 2.87
N LYS A 46 -2.79 -33.43 2.36
CA LYS A 46 -3.51 -34.54 2.99
C LYS A 46 -2.59 -35.73 3.27
N GLY A 47 -2.53 -36.14 4.54
CA GLY A 47 -1.70 -37.25 5.01
C GLY A 47 -0.20 -36.97 5.03
N LYS A 48 0.23 -35.74 4.75
CA LYS A 48 1.63 -35.32 4.73
C LYS A 48 1.92 -34.31 5.83
N LYS A 49 3.20 -34.12 6.16
CA LYS A 49 3.67 -33.08 7.10
C LYS A 49 4.52 -32.08 6.32
N VAL A 50 4.35 -30.79 6.60
CA VAL A 50 5.26 -29.76 6.06
C VAL A 50 6.66 -29.93 6.62
N SER A 51 7.65 -29.45 5.87
CA SER A 51 9.05 -29.49 6.33
C SER A 51 9.18 -28.79 7.69
N PRO A 52 9.93 -29.37 8.66
CA PRO A 52 10.13 -28.77 9.98
C PRO A 52 10.86 -27.42 9.92
N ASP A 53 11.56 -27.14 8.82
CA ASP A 53 12.26 -25.88 8.57
C ASP A 53 11.31 -24.75 8.11
N ILE A 54 10.04 -25.07 7.81
CA ILE A 54 9.07 -24.11 7.29
C ILE A 54 8.12 -23.63 8.38
N SER A 55 8.09 -22.31 8.54
CA SER A 55 6.99 -21.63 9.19
C SER A 55 5.79 -21.59 8.24
N PHE A 56 4.80 -22.48 8.41
CA PHE A 56 3.63 -22.57 7.52
C PHE A 56 2.37 -21.90 8.09
N ILE A 57 1.76 -21.02 7.29
CA ILE A 57 0.58 -20.22 7.64
C ILE A 57 -0.50 -20.40 6.59
N VAL A 58 -1.76 -20.56 7.02
CA VAL A 58 -2.93 -20.58 6.12
C VAL A 58 -4.00 -19.62 6.64
N ALA A 59 -4.47 -18.71 5.78
CA ALA A 59 -5.53 -17.75 6.09
C ALA A 59 -6.68 -17.85 5.07
N PRO A 60 -7.83 -18.47 5.43
CA PRO A 60 -9.00 -18.54 4.57
C PRO A 60 -9.60 -17.16 4.26
N GLY A 61 -10.13 -16.96 3.05
CA GLY A 61 -10.48 -15.63 2.55
C GLY A 61 -11.72 -14.99 3.18
N SER A 62 -12.60 -15.82 3.75
CA SER A 62 -13.82 -15.38 4.42
C SER A 62 -14.27 -16.41 5.46
N LYS A 63 -15.13 -15.98 6.39
CA LYS A 63 -15.79 -16.88 7.33
C LYS A 63 -16.52 -18.02 6.62
N GLN A 64 -17.20 -17.74 5.51
CA GLN A 64 -17.92 -18.76 4.72
C GLN A 64 -16.97 -19.81 4.17
N VAL A 65 -15.85 -19.41 3.53
CA VAL A 65 -14.85 -20.36 3.03
C VAL A 65 -14.26 -21.17 4.19
N PHE A 66 -13.93 -20.50 5.29
CA PHE A 66 -13.38 -21.12 6.49
C PHE A 66 -14.34 -22.18 7.06
N GLU A 67 -15.63 -21.85 7.19
CA GLU A 67 -16.64 -22.78 7.66
C GLU A 67 -16.82 -23.97 6.72
N MET A 68 -16.85 -23.73 5.40
CA MET A 68 -17.03 -24.81 4.42
C MET A 68 -15.88 -25.82 4.47
N ILE A 69 -14.64 -25.36 4.60
CA ILE A 69 -13.47 -26.26 4.72
C ILE A 69 -13.43 -26.95 6.10
N ALA A 70 -14.02 -26.35 7.13
CA ALA A 70 -14.18 -27.00 8.43
C ALA A 70 -15.19 -28.15 8.36
N ARG A 71 -16.35 -27.91 7.72
CA ARG A 71 -17.44 -28.89 7.59
C ARG A 71 -17.05 -30.10 6.75
N ASN A 72 -16.24 -29.92 5.71
CA ASN A 72 -15.86 -31.01 4.80
C ASN A 72 -14.56 -31.74 5.20
N GLY A 73 -13.92 -31.35 6.31
CA GLY A 73 -12.69 -31.96 6.81
C GLY A 73 -11.38 -31.44 6.21
N ALA A 74 -11.42 -30.59 5.17
CA ALA A 74 -10.21 -30.02 4.57
C ALA A 74 -9.40 -29.17 5.55
N LEU A 75 -10.06 -28.48 6.48
CA LEU A 75 -9.39 -27.77 7.56
C LEU A 75 -8.58 -28.72 8.46
N ALA A 76 -9.12 -29.92 8.73
CA ALA A 76 -8.44 -30.92 9.53
C ALA A 76 -7.18 -31.42 8.80
N ASP A 77 -7.25 -31.64 7.48
CA ASP A 77 -6.08 -32.00 6.66
C ASP A 77 -5.01 -30.90 6.71
N ILE A 78 -5.41 -29.62 6.62
CA ILE A 78 -4.49 -28.49 6.71
C ILE A 78 -3.83 -28.43 8.10
N ILE A 79 -4.60 -28.54 9.19
CA ILE A 79 -4.05 -28.53 10.56
C ILE A 79 -3.12 -29.72 10.77
N ALA A 80 -3.54 -30.92 10.32
CA ALA A 80 -2.75 -32.14 10.43
C ALA A 80 -1.40 -32.02 9.72
N SER A 81 -1.27 -31.20 8.68
CA SER A 81 0.01 -30.96 8.00
C SER A 81 1.04 -30.20 8.85
N GLY A 82 0.62 -29.51 9.91
CA GLY A 82 1.45 -28.62 10.72
C GLY A 82 1.23 -27.13 10.45
N ALA A 83 0.20 -26.78 9.65
CA ALA A 83 -0.14 -25.39 9.37
C ALA A 83 -0.67 -24.64 10.61
N ARG A 84 -0.31 -23.36 10.72
CA ARG A 84 -0.93 -22.44 11.67
C ARG A 84 -2.04 -21.66 10.97
N ILE A 85 -3.27 -21.84 11.47
CA ILE A 85 -4.46 -21.21 10.87
C ILE A 85 -4.61 -19.78 11.40
N MET A 86 -4.88 -18.85 10.49
CA MET A 86 -5.21 -17.46 10.83
C MET A 86 -6.68 -17.16 10.63
N GLU A 87 -7.15 -16.12 11.32
CA GLU A 87 -8.46 -15.51 11.06
C GLU A 87 -8.56 -14.99 9.62
N SER A 88 -9.79 -14.96 9.09
CA SER A 88 -10.10 -14.40 7.77
C SER A 88 -9.97 -12.88 7.75
N THR A 89 -8.72 -12.42 7.69
CA THR A 89 -8.32 -11.02 7.67
C THR A 89 -7.16 -10.81 6.68
N CYS A 90 -6.72 -9.56 6.49
CA CYS A 90 -5.53 -9.29 5.67
C CYS A 90 -4.24 -9.88 6.28
N GLY A 91 -4.13 -9.88 7.63
CA GLY A 91 -3.00 -10.44 8.38
C GLY A 91 -1.62 -10.19 7.78
N PHE A 92 -0.93 -11.27 7.45
CA PHE A 92 0.44 -11.27 6.92
C PHE A 92 0.62 -10.47 5.61
N CYS A 93 -0.45 -10.29 4.80
CA CYS A 93 -0.39 -9.60 3.50
C CYS A 93 0.00 -8.11 3.65
N ILE A 94 -0.35 -7.50 4.79
CA ILE A 94 -0.06 -6.10 5.11
C ILE A 94 0.99 -5.95 6.23
N GLY A 95 1.67 -7.05 6.59
CA GLY A 95 2.63 -7.08 7.69
C GLY A 95 2.01 -7.06 9.08
N SER A 96 0.72 -7.39 9.22
CA SER A 96 0.03 -7.52 10.51
C SER A 96 0.13 -8.96 11.02
N GLY A 97 1.25 -9.26 11.70
CA GLY A 97 1.57 -10.60 12.17
C GLY A 97 2.22 -11.48 11.10
N GLN A 98 2.81 -12.60 11.53
CA GLN A 98 3.54 -13.55 10.67
C GLN A 98 4.57 -12.86 9.76
N ALA A 99 5.33 -11.94 10.33
CA ALA A 99 6.49 -11.36 9.64
C ALA A 99 7.54 -12.45 9.42
N PRO A 100 8.28 -12.43 8.29
CA PRO A 100 9.37 -13.37 8.09
C PRO A 100 10.54 -13.02 9.03
N GLN A 101 11.45 -13.96 9.24
CA GLN A 101 12.71 -13.65 9.93
C GLN A 101 13.58 -12.67 9.12
N THR A 102 14.53 -12.03 9.79
CA THR A 102 15.52 -11.12 9.15
C THR A 102 16.23 -11.80 7.99
N GLY A 103 16.22 -11.17 6.82
CA GLY A 103 16.76 -11.72 5.57
C GLY A 103 16.08 -13.00 5.05
N GLY A 104 15.01 -13.45 5.70
CA GLY A 104 14.38 -14.73 5.42
C GLY A 104 13.58 -14.75 4.12
N ILE A 105 13.53 -15.92 3.49
CA ILE A 105 12.79 -16.16 2.25
C ILE A 105 11.38 -16.62 2.60
N SER A 106 10.40 -15.82 2.17
CA SER A 106 8.98 -16.08 2.39
C SER A 106 8.23 -16.21 1.08
N VAL A 107 7.65 -17.38 0.87
CA VAL A 107 6.81 -17.68 -0.31
C VAL A 107 5.35 -17.46 0.08
N ARG A 108 4.66 -16.58 -0.65
CA ARG A 108 3.30 -16.15 -0.28
C ARG A 108 2.36 -16.12 -1.47
N THR A 109 1.07 -16.28 -1.20
CA THR A 109 0.02 -16.25 -2.24
C THR A 109 -0.76 -14.93 -2.25
N ASN A 110 -0.11 -13.83 -1.86
CA ASN A 110 -0.69 -12.49 -1.96
C ASN A 110 -0.18 -11.75 -3.20
N ASN A 111 -0.59 -10.50 -3.41
CA ASN A 111 -0.37 -9.76 -4.65
C ASN A 111 0.72 -8.67 -4.60
N ARG A 112 1.41 -8.49 -3.46
CA ARG A 112 2.39 -7.41 -3.27
C ARG A 112 3.56 -7.83 -2.38
N ASN A 113 4.78 -7.56 -2.83
CA ASN A 113 6.04 -7.89 -2.17
C ASN A 113 7.03 -6.73 -2.11
N PHE A 114 6.54 -5.49 -2.01
CA PHE A 114 7.39 -4.32 -1.81
C PHE A 114 8.24 -4.46 -0.53
N GLU A 115 9.42 -3.85 -0.53
CA GLU A 115 10.35 -3.85 0.59
C GLU A 115 9.66 -3.41 1.89
N GLY A 116 9.91 -4.14 2.99
CA GLY A 116 9.32 -3.88 4.31
C GLY A 116 7.81 -4.07 4.46
N ARG A 117 7.06 -4.38 3.39
CA ARG A 117 5.60 -4.50 3.43
C ARG A 117 5.09 -5.59 4.38
N SER A 118 5.85 -6.66 4.54
CA SER A 118 5.45 -7.85 5.31
C SER A 118 5.93 -7.86 6.76
N GLY A 119 6.30 -6.69 7.31
CA GLY A 119 6.61 -6.50 8.73
C GLY A 119 8.10 -6.54 9.07
N THR A 120 8.92 -7.19 8.24
CA THR A 120 10.40 -7.22 8.37
C THR A 120 11.00 -6.51 7.16
N LYS A 121 11.88 -5.54 7.39
CA LYS A 121 12.38 -4.61 6.35
C LYS A 121 13.06 -5.35 5.20
N ASP A 122 13.99 -6.25 5.52
CA ASP A 122 14.84 -6.99 4.58
C ASP A 122 14.29 -8.37 4.17
N GLY A 123 13.04 -8.68 4.57
CA GLY A 123 12.39 -9.94 4.24
C GLY A 123 12.20 -10.13 2.73
N GLN A 124 12.59 -11.29 2.22
CA GLN A 124 12.57 -11.63 0.80
C GLN A 124 11.25 -12.32 0.43
N ILE A 125 10.25 -11.52 0.04
CA ILE A 125 8.89 -12.02 -0.25
C ILE A 125 8.71 -12.38 -1.74
N TYR A 126 8.43 -13.65 -2.01
CA TYR A 126 8.11 -14.18 -3.33
C TYR A 126 6.60 -14.42 -3.46
N LEU A 127 6.00 -13.97 -4.56
CA LEU A 127 4.57 -14.17 -4.82
C LEU A 127 4.37 -15.34 -5.78
N VAL A 128 3.54 -16.30 -5.40
CA VAL A 128 3.29 -17.54 -6.15
C VAL A 128 1.83 -17.99 -6.06
N SER A 129 1.48 -19.03 -6.81
CA SER A 129 0.18 -19.70 -6.72
C SER A 129 0.05 -20.58 -5.47
N PRO A 130 -1.18 -20.91 -5.03
CA PRO A 130 -1.43 -21.87 -3.93
C PRO A 130 -0.73 -23.21 -4.09
N GLU A 131 -0.69 -23.76 -5.30
CA GLU A 131 -0.04 -25.04 -5.60
C GLU A 131 1.47 -24.95 -5.35
N THR A 132 2.11 -23.91 -5.85
CA THR A 132 3.54 -23.67 -5.66
C THR A 132 3.86 -23.51 -4.18
N ALA A 133 3.04 -22.76 -3.44
CA ALA A 133 3.20 -22.55 -2.01
C ALA A 133 3.03 -23.87 -1.23
N ALA A 134 1.99 -24.65 -1.50
CA ALA A 134 1.73 -25.92 -0.81
C ALA A 134 2.86 -26.93 -1.02
N VAL A 135 3.33 -27.12 -2.26
CA VAL A 135 4.45 -28.03 -2.56
C VAL A 135 5.75 -27.51 -1.93
N THR A 136 6.01 -26.21 -1.99
CA THR A 136 7.17 -25.60 -1.30
C THR A 136 7.14 -25.83 0.22
N ALA A 137 5.96 -25.78 0.85
CA ALA A 137 5.83 -26.03 2.28
C ALA A 137 6.15 -27.49 2.64
N LEU A 138 5.77 -28.45 1.79
CA LEU A 138 6.13 -29.86 1.96
C LEU A 138 7.65 -30.07 1.81
N GLU A 139 8.26 -29.50 0.78
CA GLU A 139 9.66 -29.77 0.42
C GLU A 139 10.69 -28.96 1.21
N GLY A 140 10.29 -27.87 1.87
CA GLY A 140 11.22 -26.97 2.60
C GLY A 140 12.09 -26.07 1.72
N LYS A 141 11.86 -26.12 0.41
CA LYS A 141 12.60 -25.36 -0.60
C LYS A 141 11.66 -24.98 -1.73
N PHE A 142 11.98 -23.89 -2.43
CA PHE A 142 11.22 -23.41 -3.57
C PHE A 142 11.07 -24.55 -4.57
N THR A 143 9.84 -24.93 -4.88
CA THR A 143 9.56 -26.13 -5.68
C THR A 143 8.56 -25.82 -6.78
N ASP A 144 8.86 -26.31 -7.99
CA ASP A 144 7.97 -26.20 -9.14
C ASP A 144 6.76 -27.14 -8.95
N PRO A 145 5.52 -26.62 -8.93
CA PRO A 145 4.36 -27.48 -8.73
C PRO A 145 4.16 -28.50 -9.87
N THR A 146 4.79 -28.30 -11.03
CA THR A 146 4.71 -29.25 -12.16
C THR A 146 5.49 -30.54 -11.92
N THR A 147 6.41 -30.57 -10.94
CA THR A 147 7.10 -31.79 -10.54
C THR A 147 6.27 -32.63 -9.57
N TYR A 148 5.14 -32.10 -9.08
CA TYR A 148 4.25 -32.84 -8.20
C TYR A 148 3.50 -33.92 -9.02
N PRO A 149 3.44 -35.19 -8.56
CA PRO A 149 2.84 -36.26 -9.34
C PRO A 149 1.39 -35.96 -9.72
N ALA A 150 1.07 -36.02 -11.02
CA ALA A 150 -0.28 -35.75 -11.52
C ALA A 150 -1.34 -36.70 -10.92
N SER A 151 -0.94 -37.93 -10.58
CA SER A 151 -1.80 -38.92 -9.89
C SER A 151 -2.14 -38.53 -8.46
N GLU A 152 -1.32 -37.72 -7.81
CA GLU A 152 -1.52 -37.21 -6.44
C GLU A 152 -2.13 -35.81 -6.42
N PHE A 153 -2.25 -35.16 -7.58
CA PHE A 153 -2.86 -33.83 -7.65
C PHE A 153 -4.32 -33.90 -7.18
N PRO A 154 -4.74 -33.00 -6.28
CA PRO A 154 -6.03 -33.12 -5.64
C PRO A 154 -7.18 -32.97 -6.63
N LYS A 155 -8.16 -33.86 -6.49
CA LYS A 155 -9.45 -33.80 -7.17
C LYS A 155 -10.51 -33.49 -6.14
N PHE A 156 -11.29 -32.45 -6.37
CA PHE A 156 -12.44 -32.10 -5.55
C PHE A 156 -13.51 -31.51 -6.45
N GLU A 157 -14.76 -31.67 -6.01
CA GLU A 157 -15.90 -31.08 -6.68
C GLU A 157 -16.22 -29.74 -6.04
N MET A 158 -16.52 -28.75 -6.88
CA MET A 158 -17.07 -27.49 -6.40
C MET A 158 -18.51 -27.75 -5.94
N PRO A 159 -18.92 -27.23 -4.78
CA PRO A 159 -20.28 -27.38 -4.34
C PRO A 159 -21.22 -26.63 -5.28
N GLU A 160 -22.44 -27.14 -5.45
CA GLU A 160 -23.47 -26.48 -6.28
C GLU A 160 -23.81 -25.07 -5.78
N SER A 161 -23.68 -24.84 -4.48
CA SER A 161 -23.86 -23.53 -3.85
C SER A 161 -22.89 -23.32 -2.69
N PHE A 162 -22.58 -22.06 -2.42
CA PHE A 162 -21.77 -21.66 -1.27
C PHE A 162 -22.68 -21.40 -0.07
N LEU A 163 -22.21 -21.77 1.12
CA LEU A 163 -22.88 -21.41 2.36
C LEU A 163 -22.83 -19.88 2.52
N VAL A 164 -23.99 -19.26 2.74
CA VAL A 164 -24.12 -17.82 3.03
C VAL A 164 -24.64 -17.65 4.44
N ASP A 165 -23.88 -16.93 5.27
CA ASP A 165 -24.24 -16.59 6.65
C ASP A 165 -24.00 -15.10 6.90
N ASP A 166 -25.08 -14.32 6.80
CA ASP A 166 -25.08 -12.88 7.06
C ASP A 166 -25.49 -12.55 8.51
N SER A 167 -25.58 -13.53 9.40
CA SER A 167 -26.02 -13.31 10.79
C SER A 167 -25.16 -12.31 11.58
N LEU A 168 -23.90 -12.14 11.18
CA LEU A 168 -22.95 -11.17 11.76
C LEU A 168 -23.01 -9.79 11.09
N VAL A 169 -23.80 -9.62 10.03
CA VAL A 169 -23.99 -8.32 9.38
C VAL A 169 -24.97 -7.49 10.21
N ILE A 170 -24.43 -6.54 10.97
CA ILE A 170 -25.23 -5.55 11.67
C ILE A 170 -25.82 -4.58 10.63
N LYS A 171 -27.15 -4.56 10.52
CA LYS A 171 -27.84 -3.63 9.62
C LYS A 171 -27.71 -2.18 10.12
N PRO A 172 -27.59 -1.19 9.21
CA PRO A 172 -27.46 0.19 9.61
C PRO A 172 -28.72 0.66 10.37
N SER A 173 -28.52 1.35 11.49
CA SER A 173 -29.55 2.15 12.15
C SER A 173 -29.34 3.62 11.78
N LEU A 174 -30.42 4.32 11.44
CA LEU A 174 -30.37 5.78 11.20
C LEU A 174 -30.22 6.58 12.49
N ASN A 175 -30.42 5.94 13.64
CA ASN A 175 -30.31 6.55 14.97
C ASN A 175 -29.20 5.86 15.77
N GLY A 176 -28.33 6.62 16.43
CA GLY A 176 -27.31 6.10 17.32
C GLY A 176 -26.22 7.11 17.65
N ASP A 177 -25.59 6.93 18.81
CA ASP A 177 -24.46 7.75 19.24
C ASP A 177 -23.16 7.34 18.54
N ILE A 178 -22.35 8.31 18.14
CA ILE A 178 -21.02 8.08 17.56
C ILE A 178 -19.98 8.14 18.68
N PHE A 179 -19.49 6.98 19.11
CA PHE A 179 -18.43 6.89 20.10
C PHE A 179 -17.06 7.14 19.46
N ARG A 180 -16.30 8.11 19.99
CA ARG A 180 -14.93 8.41 19.56
C ARG A 180 -13.95 8.15 20.71
N GLY A 181 -13.03 7.21 20.51
CA GLY A 181 -11.93 6.95 21.44
C GLY A 181 -10.77 7.95 21.26
N PRO A 182 -9.75 7.92 22.14
CA PRO A 182 -8.64 8.87 22.11
C PRO A 182 -7.78 8.80 20.83
N ASN A 183 -7.86 7.71 20.07
CA ASN A 183 -7.20 7.54 18.76
C ASN A 183 -8.08 7.93 17.56
N ILE A 184 -9.24 8.53 17.78
CA ILE A 184 -10.13 9.06 16.74
C ILE A 184 -10.06 10.58 16.83
N GLY A 185 -9.22 11.18 16.00
CA GLY A 185 -9.04 12.63 15.94
C GLY A 185 -10.02 13.30 14.98
N GLU A 186 -10.09 14.63 15.06
CA GLU A 186 -10.81 15.40 14.05
C GLU A 186 -10.09 15.32 12.69
N PRO A 187 -10.83 15.24 11.57
CA PRO A 187 -10.25 15.33 10.25
C PRO A 187 -9.48 16.65 10.08
N PRO A 188 -8.23 16.63 9.59
CA PRO A 188 -7.43 17.83 9.42
C PRO A 188 -8.04 18.76 8.37
N PHE A 189 -7.96 20.06 8.63
CA PHE A 189 -8.36 21.11 7.71
C PHE A 189 -7.17 21.58 6.85
N THR A 190 -7.47 21.95 5.62
CA THR A 190 -6.49 22.51 4.69
C THR A 190 -7.00 23.87 4.22
N GLU A 191 -6.15 24.89 4.25
CA GLU A 191 -6.53 26.23 3.82
C GLU A 191 -6.73 26.30 2.29
N PRO A 192 -7.59 27.23 1.80
CA PRO A 192 -7.73 27.52 0.37
C PRO A 192 -6.39 27.78 -0.33
N LEU A 193 -6.37 27.61 -1.66
CA LEU A 193 -5.16 27.85 -2.43
C LEU A 193 -4.79 29.33 -2.40
N MET A 194 -3.58 29.63 -1.90
CA MET A 194 -3.00 30.97 -1.94
C MET A 194 -2.38 31.25 -3.31
N ASP A 195 -2.32 32.53 -3.66
CA ASP A 195 -1.76 32.94 -4.93
C ASP A 195 -0.23 32.89 -4.97
N SER A 196 0.43 33.10 -3.83
CA SER A 196 1.87 32.93 -3.70
C SER A 196 2.25 32.33 -2.36
N PHE A 197 3.34 31.54 -2.35
CA PHE A 197 3.96 31.05 -1.13
C PHE A 197 5.40 30.60 -1.37
N LYS A 198 6.12 30.44 -0.26
CA LYS A 198 7.50 29.96 -0.22
C LYS A 198 7.61 28.68 0.60
N GLY A 199 8.68 27.95 0.38
CA GLY A 199 8.93 26.72 1.11
C GLY A 199 10.29 26.12 0.84
N VAL A 200 10.44 24.87 1.24
CA VAL A 200 11.67 24.09 1.05
C VAL A 200 11.36 22.77 0.33
N ILE A 201 12.30 22.31 -0.50
CA ILE A 201 12.29 20.95 -1.02
C ILE A 201 12.61 20.00 0.14
N GLY A 202 11.58 19.53 0.84
CA GLY A 202 11.74 18.73 2.05
C GLY A 202 12.20 17.32 1.78
N LEU A 203 11.98 16.79 0.57
CA LEU A 203 12.47 15.48 0.18
C LEU A 203 12.69 15.40 -1.34
N LYS A 204 13.80 14.77 -1.76
CA LYS A 204 14.00 14.31 -3.13
C LYS A 204 14.10 12.80 -3.16
N VAL A 205 13.27 12.15 -3.97
CA VAL A 205 13.21 10.69 -4.10
C VAL A 205 13.36 10.25 -5.55
N ALA A 206 13.83 9.02 -5.74
CA ALA A 206 14.00 8.39 -7.05
C ALA A 206 12.65 7.93 -7.64
N ASP A 207 12.72 7.06 -8.65
CA ASP A 207 11.56 6.44 -9.28
C ASP A 207 10.86 5.42 -8.35
N LYS A 208 9.62 5.06 -8.68
CA LYS A 208 8.85 3.95 -8.10
C LYS A 208 8.65 4.03 -6.58
N ILE A 209 8.46 5.25 -6.07
CA ILE A 209 8.06 5.45 -4.67
C ILE A 209 6.62 5.01 -4.48
N THR A 210 6.44 3.95 -3.69
CA THR A 210 5.14 3.38 -3.38
C THR A 210 4.44 4.15 -2.26
N THR A 211 3.13 3.96 -2.10
CA THR A 211 2.42 4.48 -0.93
C THR A 211 2.83 3.80 0.37
N ASP A 212 3.49 2.63 0.33
CA ASP A 212 4.14 2.02 1.50
C ASP A 212 5.43 2.76 1.88
N HIS A 213 6.18 3.30 0.90
CA HIS A 213 7.32 4.20 1.17
C HIS A 213 6.86 5.55 1.74
N ILE A 214 5.78 6.13 1.20
CA ILE A 214 5.23 7.42 1.65
C ILE A 214 4.62 7.29 3.05
N MET A 215 3.79 6.27 3.26
CA MET A 215 3.08 6.05 4.51
C MET A 215 3.05 4.56 4.86
N PRO A 216 3.96 4.07 5.72
CA PRO A 216 4.06 2.66 6.07
C PRO A 216 2.76 2.08 6.67
N ALA A 217 2.46 0.83 6.34
CA ALA A 217 1.34 0.07 6.89
C ALA A 217 1.71 -0.62 8.23
N GLY A 218 1.34 -1.89 8.39
CA GLY A 218 1.72 -2.74 9.51
C GLY A 218 1.33 -2.15 10.87
N ALA A 219 2.30 -2.08 11.79
CA ALA A 219 2.11 -1.62 13.16
C ALA A 219 1.63 -0.15 13.28
N ARG A 220 1.70 0.64 12.19
CA ARG A 220 1.26 2.03 12.18
C ARG A 220 -0.24 2.19 11.92
N LEU A 221 -0.91 1.14 11.42
CA LEU A 221 -2.34 1.19 11.10
C LEU A 221 -3.24 1.46 12.31
N LYS A 222 -2.75 1.25 13.54
CA LYS A 222 -3.46 1.65 14.76
C LYS A 222 -3.69 3.16 14.87
N PHE A 223 -2.93 3.98 14.14
CA PHE A 223 -3.06 5.44 14.09
C PHE A 223 -3.88 5.94 12.91
N ARG A 224 -4.54 5.06 12.15
CA ARG A 224 -5.22 5.43 10.89
C ARG A 224 -6.31 6.50 11.07
N SER A 225 -6.91 6.59 12.25
CA SER A 225 -7.89 7.62 12.62
C SER A 225 -7.30 8.77 13.45
N ASN A 226 -5.99 8.77 13.71
CA ASN A 226 -5.26 9.81 14.44
C ASN A 226 -4.19 10.39 13.51
N ILE A 227 -4.60 11.31 12.62
CA ILE A 227 -3.70 11.91 11.62
C ILE A 227 -2.46 12.58 12.25
N PRO A 228 -2.57 13.38 13.33
CA PRO A 228 -1.39 13.93 13.99
C PRO A 228 -0.37 12.87 14.41
N ALA A 229 -0.82 11.76 15.00
CA ALA A 229 0.07 10.68 15.39
C ALA A 229 0.65 9.96 14.17
N TYR A 230 -0.18 9.65 13.17
CA TYR A 230 0.23 8.88 12.00
C TYR A 230 1.19 9.65 11.10
N ALA A 231 1.06 10.98 11.04
CA ALA A 231 1.91 11.84 10.24
C ALA A 231 3.39 11.78 10.63
N ASN A 232 3.73 11.40 11.86
CA ASN A 232 5.13 11.23 12.28
C ASN A 232 5.86 10.09 11.53
N TYR A 233 5.13 9.20 10.85
CA TYR A 233 5.68 8.07 10.11
C TYR A 233 5.76 8.30 8.60
N VAL A 234 5.39 9.50 8.12
CA VAL A 234 5.54 9.85 6.70
C VAL A 234 7.00 9.71 6.30
N PHE A 235 7.27 8.91 5.27
CA PHE A 235 8.60 8.59 4.76
C PHE A 235 9.57 7.95 5.78
N GLU A 236 9.10 7.36 6.89
CA GLU A 236 9.98 6.76 7.93
C GLU A 236 11.02 5.77 7.36
N GLY A 237 10.61 4.96 6.37
CA GLY A 237 11.49 4.00 5.70
C GLY A 237 12.45 4.60 4.65
N VAL A 238 12.24 5.85 4.24
CA VAL A 238 13.00 6.56 3.20
C VAL A 238 13.90 7.64 3.81
N ASP A 239 13.33 8.54 4.62
CA ASP A 239 14.01 9.58 5.39
C ASP A 239 13.24 9.80 6.69
N ALA A 240 13.69 9.16 7.76
CA ALA A 240 13.06 9.24 9.09
C ALA A 240 13.02 10.65 9.68
N SER A 241 13.82 11.59 9.16
CA SER A 241 13.81 12.98 9.63
C SER A 241 12.81 13.87 8.88
N PHE A 242 12.16 13.35 7.82
CA PHE A 242 11.23 14.11 6.98
C PHE A 242 10.09 14.74 7.78
N ALA A 243 9.42 13.97 8.64
CA ALA A 243 8.27 14.47 9.39
C ALA A 243 8.65 15.62 10.33
N LYS A 244 9.76 15.47 11.05
CA LYS A 244 10.32 16.51 11.92
C LYS A 244 10.70 17.76 11.12
N ARG A 245 11.43 17.59 10.02
CA ARG A 245 11.86 18.69 9.12
C ARG A 245 10.67 19.47 8.57
N SER A 246 9.62 18.78 8.15
CA SER A 246 8.41 19.40 7.60
C SER A 246 7.65 20.21 8.67
N LEU A 247 7.56 19.69 9.91
CA LEU A 247 6.96 20.43 11.02
C LEU A 247 7.80 21.66 11.42
N GLU A 248 9.12 21.58 11.37
CA GLU A 248 10.02 22.72 11.62
C GLU A 248 9.91 23.79 10.52
N ALA A 249 9.71 23.40 9.25
CA ALA A 249 9.41 24.35 8.19
C ALA A 249 8.04 25.01 8.42
N LYS A 250 7.02 24.21 8.77
CA LYS A 250 5.66 24.69 9.04
C LYS A 250 5.61 25.68 10.20
N SER A 251 6.39 25.49 11.27
CA SER A 251 6.46 26.43 12.40
C SER A 251 7.11 27.77 12.04
N LYS A 252 7.87 27.82 10.94
CA LYS A 252 8.44 29.03 10.33
C LYS A 252 7.57 29.59 9.20
N SER A 253 6.32 29.14 9.08
CA SER A 253 5.40 29.52 8.00
C SER A 253 5.90 29.19 6.59
N LEU A 254 6.73 28.14 6.47
CA LEU A 254 7.22 27.62 5.19
C LEU A 254 6.48 26.33 4.82
N TYR A 255 6.16 26.19 3.54
CA TYR A 255 5.62 24.94 2.99
C TYR A 255 6.71 23.93 2.69
N THR A 256 6.31 22.67 2.58
CA THR A 256 7.18 21.60 2.10
C THR A 256 6.77 21.17 0.69
N ALA A 257 7.76 20.92 -0.17
CA ALA A 257 7.59 20.24 -1.45
C ALA A 257 8.34 18.91 -1.46
N VAL A 258 7.79 17.92 -2.17
CA VAL A 258 8.47 16.65 -2.48
C VAL A 258 8.82 16.64 -3.96
N VAL A 259 10.05 16.29 -4.30
CA VAL A 259 10.51 16.10 -5.68
C VAL A 259 10.72 14.61 -5.93
N ALA A 260 10.13 14.07 -7.00
CA ALA A 260 10.12 12.62 -7.26
C ALA A 260 10.42 12.29 -8.72
N GLY A 261 10.86 11.04 -8.94
CA GLY A 261 11.07 10.49 -10.28
C GLY A 261 9.78 10.01 -10.95
N LEU A 262 9.87 8.90 -11.68
CA LEU A 262 8.77 8.24 -12.37
C LEU A 262 7.91 7.40 -11.41
N SER A 263 6.62 7.24 -11.71
CA SER A 263 5.67 6.34 -11.00
C SER A 263 5.58 6.64 -9.48
N TYR A 264 5.44 7.92 -9.13
CA TYR A 264 5.27 8.33 -7.73
C TYR A 264 3.86 8.01 -7.21
N GLY A 265 3.78 7.30 -6.07
CA GLY A 265 2.53 6.90 -5.43
C GLY A 265 2.01 5.52 -5.79
N GLN A 266 2.88 4.58 -6.16
CA GLN A 266 2.50 3.22 -6.58
C GLN A 266 1.86 2.40 -5.44
N GLY A 267 0.93 1.53 -5.80
CA GLY A 267 0.44 0.49 -4.89
C GLY A 267 -0.89 0.82 -4.22
N SER A 268 -0.90 1.01 -2.90
CA SER A 268 -2.16 1.07 -2.13
C SER A 268 -2.91 2.38 -2.34
N SER A 269 -4.24 2.32 -2.38
CA SER A 269 -5.15 3.47 -2.48
C SER A 269 -5.25 4.34 -1.22
N ARG A 270 -4.36 4.15 -0.24
CA ARG A 270 -4.46 4.79 1.08
C ARG A 270 -4.34 6.30 0.93
N GLU A 271 -5.41 6.99 1.26
CA GLU A 271 -5.47 8.45 1.31
C GLU A 271 -4.53 9.05 2.35
N HIS A 272 -4.14 8.27 3.38
CA HIS A 272 -3.11 8.57 4.37
C HIS A 272 -1.77 9.00 3.75
N ALA A 273 -1.42 8.47 2.58
CA ALA A 273 -0.25 8.89 1.83
C ALA A 273 -0.36 10.33 1.26
N ALA A 274 -1.52 10.99 1.38
CA ALA A 274 -1.73 12.39 1.01
C ALA A 274 -2.14 13.25 2.22
N ILE A 275 -3.10 12.80 3.04
CA ILE A 275 -3.59 13.58 4.19
C ILE A 275 -2.53 13.76 5.29
N CYS A 276 -1.63 12.78 5.49
CA CYS A 276 -0.55 12.91 6.47
C CYS A 276 0.56 13.86 5.99
N PRO A 277 1.07 13.77 4.73
CA PRO A 277 1.92 14.82 4.17
C PRO A 277 1.28 16.21 4.22
N MET A 278 -0.01 16.34 3.90
CA MET A 278 -0.72 17.61 4.01
C MET A 278 -0.66 18.15 5.44
N TYR A 279 -0.93 17.31 6.43
CA TYR A 279 -0.85 17.69 7.84
C TYR A 279 0.53 18.23 8.23
N LEU A 280 1.60 17.64 7.69
CA LEU A 280 2.99 18.09 7.88
C LEU A 280 3.35 19.39 7.15
N GLY A 281 2.44 19.96 6.35
CA GLY A 281 2.69 21.18 5.58
C GLY A 281 3.21 20.94 4.16
N VAL A 282 3.11 19.71 3.64
CA VAL A 282 3.37 19.46 2.22
C VAL A 282 2.27 20.11 1.39
N ARG A 283 2.66 20.94 0.43
CA ARG A 283 1.72 21.64 -0.47
C ARG A 283 1.92 21.31 -1.94
N LEU A 284 3.12 20.87 -2.29
CA LEU A 284 3.50 20.53 -3.66
C LEU A 284 4.13 19.15 -3.69
N VAL A 285 3.80 18.37 -4.72
CA VAL A 285 4.64 17.26 -5.17
C VAL A 285 4.98 17.52 -6.62
N ILE A 286 6.27 17.51 -6.96
CA ILE A 286 6.78 17.72 -8.30
C ILE A 286 7.39 16.40 -8.76
N ALA A 287 6.84 15.75 -9.78
CA ALA A 287 7.32 14.44 -10.22
C ALA A 287 7.44 14.34 -11.73
N LYS A 288 8.21 13.36 -12.23
CA LYS A 288 8.20 13.02 -13.66
C LYS A 288 6.87 12.39 -14.04
N SER A 289 6.34 11.49 -13.21
CA SER A 289 4.99 10.93 -13.37
C SER A 289 4.37 10.47 -12.05
N PHE A 290 3.03 10.38 -12.03
CA PHE A 290 2.24 9.98 -10.87
C PHE A 290 1.37 8.77 -11.16
N GLU A 291 1.11 8.00 -10.13
CA GLU A 291 0.11 6.95 -10.14
C GLU A 291 -1.29 7.52 -9.91
N ARG A 292 -2.25 7.10 -10.73
CA ARG A 292 -3.57 7.75 -10.90
C ARG A 292 -4.32 7.98 -9.59
N ILE A 293 -4.41 6.95 -8.73
CA ILE A 293 -5.16 7.05 -7.47
C ILE A 293 -4.45 8.00 -6.50
N HIS A 294 -3.12 7.95 -6.45
CA HIS A 294 -2.37 8.80 -5.55
C HIS A 294 -2.46 10.28 -5.96
N SER A 295 -2.34 10.59 -7.26
CA SER A 295 -2.54 11.95 -7.78
C SER A 295 -3.91 12.53 -7.41
N ALA A 296 -4.97 11.72 -7.52
CA ALA A 296 -6.31 12.12 -7.08
C ALA A 296 -6.38 12.39 -5.57
N ASN A 297 -5.73 11.55 -4.75
CA ASN A 297 -5.68 11.76 -3.30
C ASN A 297 -4.92 13.04 -2.93
N LEU A 298 -3.81 13.37 -3.60
CA LEU A 298 -3.09 14.63 -3.37
C LEU A 298 -4.02 15.83 -3.56
N ILE A 299 -4.75 15.87 -4.68
CA ILE A 299 -5.73 16.93 -4.96
C ILE A 299 -6.85 16.97 -3.92
N ASN A 300 -7.36 15.81 -3.47
CA ASN A 300 -8.42 15.76 -2.46
C ASN A 300 -8.01 16.41 -1.13
N PHE A 301 -6.72 16.47 -0.81
CA PHE A 301 -6.20 17.18 0.38
C PHE A 301 -5.45 18.47 0.02
N GLY A 302 -5.72 19.05 -1.16
CA GLY A 302 -5.17 20.34 -1.54
C GLY A 302 -3.66 20.34 -1.81
N ILE A 303 -3.02 19.19 -1.95
CA ILE A 303 -1.63 19.10 -2.43
C ILE A 303 -1.67 19.15 -3.96
N LEU A 304 -0.81 19.97 -4.57
CA LEU A 304 -0.73 20.07 -6.03
C LEU A 304 0.26 19.03 -6.58
N PRO A 305 -0.21 18.04 -7.36
CA PRO A 305 0.67 17.19 -8.15
C PRO A 305 1.05 17.91 -9.45
N LEU A 306 2.30 18.36 -9.53
CA LEU A 306 2.86 19.08 -10.67
C LEU A 306 3.85 18.19 -11.42
N TYR A 307 3.81 18.24 -12.75
CA TYR A 307 4.70 17.43 -13.59
C TYR A 307 5.85 18.30 -14.09
N PHE A 308 7.04 17.74 -14.22
CA PHE A 308 8.10 18.40 -14.97
C PHE A 308 7.69 18.58 -16.44
N VAL A 309 7.84 19.78 -17.00
CA VAL A 309 7.76 19.96 -18.47
C VAL A 309 9.00 19.36 -19.13
N ASN A 310 10.18 19.58 -18.52
CA ASN A 310 11.43 18.95 -18.88
C ASN A 310 11.90 18.01 -17.76
N GLU A 311 11.85 16.69 -17.98
CA GLU A 311 12.23 15.71 -16.96
C GLU A 311 13.68 15.83 -16.48
N ALA A 312 14.60 16.40 -17.28
CA ALA A 312 15.99 16.61 -16.89
C ALA A 312 16.14 17.65 -15.76
N ASP A 313 15.14 18.51 -15.55
CA ASP A 313 15.17 19.49 -14.47
C ASP A 313 15.19 18.83 -13.09
N TYR A 314 14.63 17.62 -12.98
CA TYR A 314 14.68 16.79 -11.78
C TYR A 314 16.11 16.66 -11.23
N ASP A 315 17.11 16.51 -12.11
CA ASP A 315 18.49 16.25 -11.70
C ASP A 315 19.13 17.47 -11.02
N SER A 316 18.75 18.68 -11.44
CA SER A 316 19.29 19.94 -10.93
C SER A 316 18.69 20.45 -9.62
N ILE A 317 17.57 19.87 -9.16
CA ILE A 317 16.92 20.27 -7.90
C ILE A 317 17.53 19.49 -6.73
N ALA A 318 17.98 20.19 -5.69
CA ALA A 318 18.52 19.61 -4.48
C ALA A 318 17.49 19.58 -3.34
N GLN A 319 17.56 18.55 -2.48
CA GLN A 319 16.84 18.56 -1.21
C GLN A 319 17.38 19.68 -0.32
N GLY A 320 16.50 20.36 0.41
CA GLY A 320 16.81 21.54 1.22
C GLY A 320 16.80 22.87 0.46
N ALA A 321 16.70 22.83 -0.88
CA ALA A 321 16.58 24.05 -1.68
C ALA A 321 15.31 24.83 -1.32
N GLU A 322 15.41 26.16 -1.27
CA GLU A 322 14.25 27.03 -1.09
C GLU A 322 13.52 27.21 -2.41
N PHE A 323 12.19 27.29 -2.34
CA PHE A 323 11.36 27.58 -3.50
C PHE A 323 10.39 28.73 -3.24
N GLU A 324 10.02 29.41 -4.32
CA GLU A 324 8.95 30.41 -4.36
C GLU A 324 8.07 30.16 -5.59
N ILE A 325 6.74 30.19 -5.37
CA ILE A 325 5.74 30.14 -6.44
C ILE A 325 4.82 31.35 -6.33
N LYS A 326 4.50 31.98 -7.47
CA LYS A 326 3.66 33.18 -7.57
C LYS A 326 2.57 32.98 -8.61
N ASN A 327 1.48 33.75 -8.53
CA ASN A 327 0.35 33.72 -9.45
C ASN A 327 -0.31 32.34 -9.57
N LEU A 328 -0.14 31.48 -8.56
CA LEU A 328 -0.56 30.08 -8.61
C LEU A 328 -2.09 29.97 -8.60
N ARG A 329 -2.76 30.76 -7.75
CA ARG A 329 -4.21 30.72 -7.65
C ARG A 329 -4.82 31.21 -8.95
N SER A 330 -4.34 32.34 -9.47
CA SER A 330 -4.79 32.87 -10.76
C SER A 330 -4.52 31.90 -11.92
N ALA A 331 -3.39 31.18 -11.93
CA ALA A 331 -3.09 30.15 -12.92
C ALA A 331 -4.06 28.95 -12.84
N VAL A 332 -4.40 28.52 -11.62
CA VAL A 332 -5.38 27.44 -11.41
C VAL A 332 -6.78 27.88 -11.83
N GLU A 333 -7.22 29.09 -11.46
CA GLU A 333 -8.52 29.69 -11.81
C GLU A 333 -8.70 29.89 -13.32
N SER A 334 -7.67 30.40 -14.00
CA SER A 334 -7.71 30.67 -15.45
C SER A 334 -7.66 29.43 -16.34
N GLY A 335 -7.42 28.24 -15.77
CA GLY A 335 -7.25 27.03 -16.59
C GLY A 335 -5.85 26.89 -17.20
N SER A 336 -4.87 27.67 -16.72
CA SER A 336 -3.48 27.59 -17.22
C SER A 336 -2.94 26.17 -17.11
N LYS A 337 -2.23 25.70 -18.15
CA LYS A 337 -1.67 24.34 -18.22
C LYS A 337 -0.28 24.23 -17.61
N GLU A 338 0.38 25.37 -17.36
CA GLU A 338 1.74 25.42 -16.85
C GLU A 338 1.88 26.53 -15.80
N ILE A 339 2.85 26.37 -14.91
CA ILE A 339 3.21 27.34 -13.88
C ILE A 339 4.73 27.35 -13.69
N GLN A 340 5.30 28.54 -13.54
CA GLN A 340 6.71 28.70 -13.22
C GLN A 340 6.93 28.65 -11.70
N ILE A 341 7.96 27.92 -11.27
CA ILE A 341 8.47 27.93 -9.89
C ILE A 341 9.94 28.37 -9.88
N SER A 342 10.33 29.17 -8.90
CA SER A 342 11.74 29.49 -8.65
C SER A 342 12.27 28.59 -7.55
N ILE A 343 13.36 27.86 -7.79
CA ILE A 343 14.01 26.99 -6.80
C ILE A 343 15.49 27.37 -6.76
N SER A 344 15.98 27.84 -5.61
CA SER A 344 17.34 28.38 -5.42
C SER A 344 17.76 29.39 -6.50
N GLY A 345 16.84 30.25 -6.94
CA GLY A 345 17.09 31.30 -7.94
C GLY A 345 17.02 30.84 -9.40
N LYS A 346 16.89 29.53 -9.68
CA LYS A 346 16.64 29.00 -11.02
C LYS A 346 15.15 28.80 -11.25
N ASN A 347 14.66 29.18 -12.43
CA ASN A 347 13.27 29.01 -12.82
C ASN A 347 13.04 27.66 -13.51
N TYR A 348 11.93 27.02 -13.17
CA TYR A 348 11.48 25.75 -13.73
C TYR A 348 10.04 25.88 -14.19
N MET A 349 9.71 25.27 -15.33
CA MET A 349 8.33 25.20 -15.82
C MET A 349 7.71 23.86 -15.44
N LEU A 350 6.55 23.91 -14.81
CA LEU A 350 5.81 22.75 -14.36
C LEU A 350 4.44 22.68 -15.01
N LYS A 351 4.01 21.49 -15.42
CA LYS A 351 2.71 21.24 -16.00
C LYS A 351 1.66 20.95 -14.92
N MET A 352 0.49 21.57 -15.08
CA MET A 352 -0.73 21.37 -14.31
C MET A 352 -1.73 20.56 -15.13
N ASP A 353 -1.81 19.25 -14.85
CA ASP A 353 -2.77 18.35 -15.51
C ASP A 353 -4.02 18.14 -14.65
N PHE A 354 -4.82 19.21 -14.53
CA PHE A 354 -6.02 19.24 -13.69
C PHE A 354 -7.28 19.46 -14.54
N SER A 355 -8.27 18.59 -14.34
CA SER A 355 -9.64 18.83 -14.80
C SER A 355 -10.26 20.07 -14.14
N GLU A 356 -11.30 20.63 -14.72
CA GLU A 356 -12.03 21.77 -14.15
C GLU A 356 -12.51 21.50 -12.71
N ARG A 357 -13.00 20.28 -12.45
CA ARG A 357 -13.43 19.89 -11.10
C ARG A 357 -12.26 19.85 -10.12
N GLN A 358 -11.12 19.29 -10.54
CA GLN A 358 -9.92 19.24 -9.70
C GLN A 358 -9.39 20.66 -9.39
N ARG A 359 -9.46 21.59 -10.34
CA ARG A 359 -9.12 23.00 -10.11
C ARG A 359 -9.99 23.61 -9.02
N LYS A 360 -11.32 23.44 -9.09
CA LYS A 360 -12.24 23.92 -8.04
C LYS A 360 -11.93 23.31 -6.66
N ILE A 361 -11.63 22.02 -6.63
CA ILE A 361 -11.21 21.30 -5.42
C ILE A 361 -9.95 21.92 -4.82
N LEU A 362 -8.91 22.12 -5.64
CA LEU A 362 -7.64 22.72 -5.19
C LEU A 362 -7.85 24.15 -4.68
N LEU A 363 -8.67 24.96 -5.36
CA LEU A 363 -8.95 26.34 -4.99
C LEU A 363 -9.59 26.48 -3.60
N ASP A 364 -10.49 25.55 -3.25
CA ASP A 364 -11.12 25.49 -1.93
C ASP A 364 -10.25 24.77 -0.88
N GLY A 365 -9.04 24.34 -1.25
CA GLY A 365 -8.07 23.71 -0.35
C GLY A 365 -8.25 22.20 -0.19
N GLY A 366 -9.17 21.57 -0.92
CA GLY A 366 -9.39 20.13 -0.86
C GLY A 366 -10.86 19.75 -1.07
N LEU A 367 -11.09 18.44 -1.26
CA LEU A 367 -12.39 17.91 -1.66
C LEU A 367 -13.45 18.14 -0.58
N LEU A 368 -13.10 17.96 0.70
CA LEU A 368 -14.04 18.14 1.80
C LEU A 368 -14.54 19.59 1.90
N ASN A 369 -13.64 20.57 1.70
CA ASN A 369 -13.98 21.98 1.71
C ASN A 369 -14.86 22.34 0.51
N TYR A 370 -14.49 21.88 -0.69
CA TYR A 370 -15.28 22.04 -1.90
C TYR A 370 -16.70 21.47 -1.74
N THR A 371 -16.83 20.25 -1.22
CA THR A 371 -18.14 19.61 -0.99
C THR A 371 -18.99 20.41 0.00
N LYS A 372 -18.42 20.89 1.11
CA LYS A 372 -19.15 21.75 2.07
C LYS A 372 -19.64 23.06 1.44
N LYS A 373 -18.89 23.60 0.48
CA LYS A 373 -19.24 24.85 -0.22
C LYS A 373 -20.34 24.65 -1.25
N VAL A 374 -20.34 23.52 -1.97
CA VAL A 374 -21.35 23.21 -3.01
C VAL A 374 -22.67 22.70 -2.43
N GLN A 375 -22.67 22.15 -1.22
CA GLN A 375 -23.88 21.70 -0.53
C GLN A 375 -24.64 22.83 0.19
N LYS A 376 -24.03 24.02 0.32
CA LYS A 376 -24.69 25.24 0.78
C LYS A 376 -25.20 26.00 -0.44
#